data_AF-A0A955JNW3-F1
#
_entry.id   AF-A0A955JNW3-F1
#
_cell.length_a   1.000
_cell.length_b   1.000
_cell.length_c   1.000
_cell.angle_alpha   90.00
_cell.angle_beta   90.00
_cell.angle_gamma   90.00
#
_symmetry.space_group_name_H-M   'P 1'
#
loop_
_entity.id
_entity.type
_entity.pdbx_description
1 polymer ?
#
loop_
_entity_poly.entity_id
_entity_poly.type
_entity_poly.pdbx_seq_one_letter_code
_entity_poly.pdbx_strand_id
1 'polypeptide(L)'
;MKRYVFAVLVLFFLMAFGIVLISRGGSDGAKKAEQKAAVQEKQLYDYASSSSAKVVFTTQGAIVGNDEFRSIRITVTRDQRKIEILDGYTNEVKSSRAFSN
;
A
#
# COMPACT_ATOMS: atom_id res chain seq x y z
N MET A 1 65.33 -33.48 -15.81
CA MET A 1 64.67 -32.35 -16.51
C MET A 1 63.14 -32.51 -16.58
N LYS A 2 62.58 -33.58 -17.16
CA LYS A 2 61.12 -33.77 -17.32
C LYS A 2 60.29 -33.65 -16.02
N ARG A 3 60.82 -34.11 -14.88
CA ARG A 3 60.15 -34.01 -13.55
C ARG A 3 60.02 -32.56 -13.04
N TYR A 4 61.02 -31.72 -13.29
CA TYR A 4 61.00 -30.31 -12.89
C TYR A 4 60.06 -29.49 -13.79
N VAL A 5 60.02 -29.81 -15.09
CA VAL A 5 59.06 -29.21 -16.03
C VAL A 5 57.62 -29.53 -15.60
N PHE A 6 57.37 -30.76 -15.16
CA PHE A 6 56.05 -31.17 -14.65
C PHE A 6 55.69 -30.43 -13.35
N ALA A 7 56.64 -30.27 -12.43
CA ALA A 7 56.42 -29.53 -11.17
C ALA A 7 56.09 -28.05 -11.41
N VAL A 8 56.78 -27.40 -12.36
CA VAL A 8 56.53 -25.99 -12.71
C VAL A 8 55.15 -25.80 -13.35
N LEU A 9 54.73 -26.73 -14.23
CA LEU A 9 53.40 -26.71 -14.84
C LEU A 9 52.28 -26.85 -13.81
N VAL A 10 52.44 -27.76 -12.84
CA VAL A 10 51.44 -27.96 -11.77
C VAL A 10 51.34 -26.72 -10.89
N LEU A 11 52.47 -26.08 -10.55
CA LEU A 11 52.48 -24.85 -9.75
C LEU A 11 51.76 -23.70 -10.47
N PHE A 12 52.02 -23.54 -11.77
CA PHE A 12 51.38 -22.52 -12.58
C PHE A 12 49.86 -22.73 -12.67
N PHE A 13 49.43 -23.99 -12.80
CA PHE A 13 48.02 -24.35 -12.83
C PHE A 13 47.31 -24.05 -11.50
N LEU A 14 47.96 -24.35 -10.37
CA LEU A 14 47.42 -24.03 -9.03
C LEU A 14 47.28 -22.52 -8.79
N MET A 15 48.25 -21.72 -9.23
CA MET A 15 48.16 -20.27 -9.15
C MET A 15 47.01 -19.73 -10.01
N ALA A 16 46.90 -20.17 -11.26
CA ALA A 16 45.82 -19.75 -12.16
C ALA A 16 44.45 -20.15 -11.60
N PHE A 17 44.34 -21.36 -11.04
CA PHE A 17 43.11 -21.84 -10.41
C PHE A 17 42.73 -21.01 -9.17
N GLY A 18 43.71 -20.64 -8.33
CA GLY A 18 43.48 -19.76 -7.18
C GLY A 18 42.96 -18.38 -7.58
N ILE A 19 43.52 -17.77 -8.63
CA ILE A 19 43.07 -16.48 -9.16
C ILE A 19 41.63 -16.59 -9.70
N VAL A 20 41.31 -17.66 -10.43
CA VAL A 20 39.96 -17.90 -10.95
C VAL A 20 38.95 -18.06 -9.82
N LEU A 21 39.29 -18.78 -8.75
CA LEU A 21 38.40 -18.95 -7.59
C LEU A 21 38.15 -17.62 -6.85
N ILE A 22 39.18 -16.79 -6.67
CA ILE A 22 39.04 -15.48 -6.02
C ILE A 22 38.25 -14.50 -6.92
N SER A 23 38.49 -14.52 -8.23
CA SER A 23 37.77 -13.66 -9.18
C SER A 23 36.29 -14.03 -9.33
N ARG A 24 35.92 -15.31 -9.17
CA ARG A 24 34.52 -15.77 -9.16
C ARG A 24 33.82 -15.60 -7.81
N GLY A 25 34.56 -15.52 -6.70
CA GLY A 25 33.99 -15.34 -5.37
C GLY A 25 33.58 -13.90 -5.01
N GLY A 26 33.88 -12.92 -5.87
CA GLY A 26 33.68 -11.49 -5.60
C GLY A 26 32.37 -10.87 -6.13
N SER A 27 31.51 -11.63 -6.82
CA SER A 27 30.38 -11.03 -7.57
C SER A 27 28.98 -11.57 -7.23
N ASP A 28 28.79 -12.26 -6.10
CA ASP A 28 27.45 -12.71 -5.66
C ASP A 28 27.06 -12.13 -4.29
N GLY A 29 27.54 -10.91 -4.01
CA GLY A 29 27.05 -10.05 -2.93
C GLY A 29 25.96 -9.08 -3.40
N ALA A 30 25.34 -9.31 -4.56
CA ALA A 30 24.15 -8.57 -4.98
C ALA A 30 23.01 -8.98 -4.05
N LYS A 31 22.92 -8.26 -2.93
CA LYS A 31 21.77 -8.18 -2.05
C LYS A 31 20.50 -8.22 -2.90
N LYS A 32 19.89 -9.40 -3.01
CA LYS A 32 18.43 -9.52 -3.15
C LYS A 32 17.86 -9.04 -1.82
N ALA A 33 18.00 -7.74 -1.58
CA ALA A 33 17.08 -7.06 -0.71
C ALA A 33 15.75 -7.22 -1.44
N GLU A 34 14.89 -8.07 -0.91
CA GLU A 34 13.46 -7.93 -1.11
C GLU A 34 13.15 -6.46 -0.86
N GLN A 35 13.03 -5.67 -1.93
CA GLN A 35 12.32 -4.41 -1.90
C GLN A 35 10.87 -4.78 -1.62
N LYS A 36 10.56 -5.08 -0.35
CA LYS A 36 9.26 -4.74 0.19
C LYS A 36 9.13 -3.27 -0.08
N ALA A 37 8.37 -2.91 -1.10
CA ALA A 37 8.06 -1.54 -1.42
C ALA A 37 7.71 -0.87 -0.10
N ALA A 38 8.58 0.04 0.36
CA ALA A 38 8.32 0.79 1.57
C ALA A 38 6.96 1.45 1.31
N VAL A 39 5.95 1.04 2.07
CA VAL A 39 4.65 1.70 2.04
C VAL A 39 4.96 3.11 2.48
N GLN A 40 5.13 4.03 1.53
CA GLN A 40 5.24 5.43 1.84
C GLN A 40 3.97 5.78 2.57
N GLU A 41 4.11 6.09 3.85
CA GLU A 41 3.04 6.56 4.70
C GLU A 41 2.59 7.92 4.14
N LYS A 42 1.64 7.89 3.22
CA LYS A 42 1.01 9.09 2.67
C LYS A 42 0.21 9.77 3.77
N GLN A 43 0.28 11.09 3.81
CA GLN A 43 -0.50 11.86 4.77
C GLN A 43 -1.97 11.86 4.36
N LEU A 44 -2.87 12.07 5.32
CA LEU A 44 -4.32 11.95 5.09
C LEU A 44 -4.82 12.87 3.95
N TYR A 45 -4.24 14.07 3.80
CA TYR A 45 -4.60 15.00 2.73
C TYR A 45 -4.18 14.53 1.33
N ASP A 46 -3.19 13.63 1.21
CA ASP A 46 -2.77 13.07 -0.08
C ASP A 46 -3.87 12.20 -0.72
N TYR A 47 -4.87 11.80 0.07
CA TYR A 47 -6.03 11.04 -0.38
C TYR A 47 -7.23 11.93 -0.75
N ALA A 48 -7.16 13.26 -0.53
CA ALA A 48 -8.29 14.16 -0.76
C ALA A 48 -8.76 14.19 -2.22
N SER A 49 -7.86 13.99 -3.18
CA SER A 49 -8.16 13.91 -4.61
C SER A 49 -8.57 12.51 -5.08
N SER A 50 -8.54 11.51 -4.19
CA SER A 50 -8.90 10.13 -4.53
C SER A 50 -10.40 10.03 -4.83
N SER A 51 -10.75 9.23 -5.85
CA SER A 51 -12.14 8.88 -6.12
C SER A 51 -12.80 8.11 -4.96
N SER A 52 -12.00 7.49 -4.09
CA SER A 52 -12.47 6.80 -2.88
C SER A 52 -12.68 7.72 -1.67
N ALA A 53 -12.32 9.00 -1.75
CA ALA A 53 -12.50 9.94 -0.65
C ALA A 53 -14.00 10.21 -0.41
N LYS A 54 -14.45 9.94 0.82
CA LYS A 54 -15.84 10.12 1.24
C LYS A 54 -15.88 10.68 2.67
N VAL A 55 -16.68 11.72 2.86
CA VAL A 55 -17.03 12.24 4.19
C VAL A 55 -18.49 11.93 4.46
N VAL A 56 -18.78 11.35 5.63
CA VAL A 56 -20.14 11.06 6.08
C VAL A 56 -20.38 11.79 7.39
N PHE A 57 -21.37 12.66 7.39
CA PHE A 57 -21.86 13.34 8.58
C PHE A 57 -23.29 12.87 8.85
N THR A 58 -23.54 12.37 10.05
CA THR A 58 -24.89 11.97 10.49
C THR A 58 -25.23 12.78 11.71
N THR A 59 -26.34 13.51 11.65
CA THR A 59 -26.91 14.19 12.80
C THR A 59 -28.15 13.44 13.25
N GLN A 60 -28.12 12.99 14.49
CA GLN A 60 -29.28 12.46 15.19
C GLN A 60 -29.89 13.63 15.97
N GLY A 61 -31.19 13.83 15.88
CA GLY A 61 -31.87 14.76 16.79
C GLY A 61 -32.19 14.09 18.13
N ALA A 62 -32.78 14.85 19.05
CA ALA A 62 -33.04 14.42 20.42
C ALA A 62 -34.02 13.22 20.49
N ILE A 63 -33.69 12.22 21.30
CA ILE A 63 -34.56 11.06 21.56
C ILE A 63 -35.69 11.50 22.48
N VAL A 64 -36.90 11.70 21.92
CA VAL A 64 -38.07 12.22 22.65
C VAL A 64 -39.26 11.26 22.69
N GLY A 65 -39.08 9.99 22.28
CA GLY A 65 -40.14 8.97 22.26
C GLY A 65 -41.20 9.18 21.17
N ASN A 66 -40.88 9.94 20.12
CA ASN A 66 -41.75 10.18 18.98
C ASN A 66 -41.30 9.31 17.81
N ASP A 67 -42.12 8.35 17.38
CA ASP A 67 -41.81 7.41 16.29
C ASP A 67 -41.65 8.06 14.91
N GLU A 68 -42.07 9.32 14.74
CA GLU A 68 -41.86 10.08 13.49
C GLU A 68 -40.49 10.75 13.40
N PHE A 69 -39.62 10.54 14.40
CA PHE A 69 -38.35 11.23 14.48
C PHE A 69 -37.41 10.84 13.33
N ARG A 70 -36.78 11.84 12.70
CA ARG A 70 -35.91 11.64 11.54
C ARG A 70 -34.49 12.11 11.79
N SER A 71 -33.54 11.34 11.29
CA SER A 71 -32.13 11.66 11.26
C SER A 71 -31.72 12.09 9.85
N ILE A 72 -30.70 12.94 9.74
CA ILE A 72 -30.18 13.37 8.42
C ILE A 72 -28.74 12.88 8.29
N ARG A 73 -28.46 12.18 7.18
CA ARG A 73 -27.11 11.79 6.78
C ARG A 73 -26.72 12.52 5.52
N ILE A 74 -25.60 13.20 5.57
CA ILE A 74 -25.00 13.89 4.44
C ILE A 74 -23.72 13.14 4.10
N THR A 75 -23.63 12.68 2.86
CA THR A 75 -22.45 12.02 2.31
C THR A 75 -21.89 12.90 1.19
N VAL A 76 -20.64 13.31 1.32
CA VAL A 76 -19.92 14.08 0.30
C VAL A 76 -18.83 13.19 -0.27
N THR A 77 -18.84 12.98 -1.57
CA THR A 77 -17.72 12.42 -2.33
C THR A 77 -17.16 13.50 -3.25
N ARG A 78 -16.10 13.18 -4.01
CA ARG A 78 -15.54 14.10 -5.01
C ARG A 78 -16.58 14.57 -6.02
N ASP A 79 -17.39 13.65 -6.54
CA ASP A 79 -18.27 13.92 -7.68
C ASP A 79 -19.70 14.29 -7.26
N GLN A 80 -20.13 13.94 -6.05
CA GLN A 80 -21.50 14.14 -5.61
C GLN A 80 -21.66 14.42 -4.12
N ARG A 81 -22.74 15.13 -3.80
CA ARG A 81 -23.32 15.27 -2.47
C ARG A 81 -24.63 14.49 -2.41
N LYS A 82 -24.74 13.58 -1.46
CA LYS A 82 -25.96 12.80 -1.20
C LYS A 82 -26.53 13.16 0.16
N ILE A 83 -27.82 13.49 0.20
CA ILE A 83 -28.57 13.79 1.42
C ILE A 83 -29.62 12.70 1.59
N GLU A 84 -29.59 12.04 2.76
CA GLU A 84 -30.48 10.95 3.13
C GLU A 84 -31.24 11.34 4.39
N ILE A 85 -32.57 11.18 4.35
CA ILE A 85 -33.43 11.25 5.53
C ILE A 85 -33.65 9.84 6.02
N LEU A 86 -33.24 9.58 7.26
CA LEU A 86 -33.38 8.29 7.91
C LEU A 86 -34.47 8.34 8.95
N ASP A 87 -35.07 7.19 9.17
CA ASP A 87 -35.80 6.90 10.39
C ASP A 87 -34.84 6.98 11.59
N GLY A 88 -35.22 7.73 12.63
CA GLY A 88 -34.35 8.04 13.75
C GLY A 88 -33.93 6.81 14.55
N TYR A 89 -34.80 5.80 14.66
CA TYR A 89 -34.58 4.62 15.49
C TYR A 89 -34.04 3.43 14.71
N THR A 90 -34.54 3.20 13.50
CA THR A 90 -34.17 2.04 12.69
C THR A 90 -33.01 2.32 11.73
N ASN A 91 -32.63 3.59 11.54
CA ASN A 91 -31.67 4.04 10.51
C ASN A 91 -32.06 3.63 9.08
N GLU A 92 -33.33 3.33 8.83
CA GLU A 92 -33.83 3.03 7.50
C GLU A 92 -33.87 4.29 6.66
N VAL A 93 -33.36 4.24 5.42
CA VAL A 93 -33.40 5.39 4.50
C VAL A 93 -34.82 5.53 3.97
N LYS A 94 -35.51 6.61 4.37
CA LYS A 94 -36.87 6.91 3.91
C LYS A 94 -36.88 7.80 2.67
N SER A 95 -35.84 8.61 2.48
CA SER A 95 -35.67 9.44 1.28
C SER A 95 -34.19 9.66 1.00
N SER A 96 -33.83 9.72 -0.27
CA SER A 96 -32.46 9.94 -0.73
C SER A 96 -32.45 10.86 -1.96
N ARG A 97 -31.58 11.86 -1.95
CA ARG A 97 -31.33 12.77 -3.07
C ARG A 97 -29.83 12.90 -3.27
N ALA A 98 -29.39 12.76 -4.51
CA ALA A 98 -28.00 12.98 -4.91
C ALA A 98 -27.91 14.20 -5.83
N PHE A 99 -26.84 14.97 -5.65
CA PHE A 99 -26.53 16.18 -6.38
C PHE A 99 -25.08 16.09 -6.87
N SER A 100 -24.82 16.46 -8.12
CA SER A 100 -23.45 16.66 -8.58
C SER A 100 -22.80 17.80 -7.79
N ASN A 101 -21.51 17.70 -7.54
CA ASN A 101 -20.72 18.84 -7.10
C ASN A 101 -20.50 19.84 -8.23
#